data_AF-A0A2V7TZ20-F1
#
_entry.id   AF-A0A2V7TZ20-F1
#
_cell.length_a   1.000
_cell.length_b   1.000
_cell.length_c   1.000
_cell.angle_alpha   90.00
_cell.angle_beta   90.00
_cell.angle_gamma   90.00
#
_symmetry.space_group_name_H-M   'P 1'
#
loop_
_entity.id
_entity.type
_entity.pdbx_description
1 polymer ?
#
loop_
_entity_poly.entity_id
_entity_poly.type
_entity_poly.pdbx_seq_one_letter_code
_entity_poly.pdbx_strand_id
1 'polypeptide(L)'
;MAGGEPGGVEGGVPGGVAGGVPGGIVGGVLGGVPKEAAPPPPDKPVRVGGQIKAPRKVRDQPPAYPDVAKQARVEGVVVLEAVISPEGRVTDVKVLRGSPLLDDSAVNAVKSWVYTPTLLNGVPVPVVMTVTVSFKLS
;
A
#
# COMPACT_ATOMS: atom_id res chain seq x y z
N MET A 1 5.96 43.39 -51.29
CA MET A 1 5.62 42.27 -52.20
C MET A 1 6.69 41.20 -52.01
N ALA A 2 6.28 39.93 -51.98
CA ALA A 2 7.06 38.70 -51.75
C ALA A 2 7.52 38.48 -50.29
N GLY A 3 7.24 37.35 -49.60
CA GLY A 3 6.58 36.10 -49.98
C GLY A 3 7.16 34.93 -49.14
N GLY A 4 6.33 33.98 -48.73
CA GLY A 4 6.75 32.59 -48.43
C GLY A 4 6.70 32.11 -46.97
N GLU A 5 5.63 31.42 -46.60
CA GLU A 5 5.61 30.31 -45.61
C GLU A 5 6.19 29.03 -46.28
N PRO A 6 6.29 27.80 -45.67
CA PRO A 6 6.23 27.30 -44.27
C PRO A 6 7.38 26.29 -43.92
N GLY A 7 7.40 25.67 -42.72
CA GLY A 7 7.96 24.30 -42.57
C GLY A 7 8.54 23.87 -41.20
N GLY A 8 7.74 23.11 -40.40
CA GLY A 8 8.13 21.96 -39.53
C GLY A 8 9.15 22.14 -38.37
N VAL A 9 9.29 21.30 -37.35
CA VAL A 9 8.52 20.21 -36.71
C VAL A 9 8.96 20.11 -35.23
N GLU A 10 8.07 19.57 -34.40
CA GLU A 10 8.24 18.72 -33.20
C GLU A 10 9.63 18.41 -32.60
N GLY A 11 9.75 18.54 -31.27
CA GLY A 11 10.50 17.61 -30.42
C GLY A 11 11.76 18.12 -29.71
N GLY A 12 11.72 18.17 -28.37
CA GLY A 12 12.91 18.34 -27.52
C GLY A 12 12.58 18.21 -26.03
N VAL A 13 12.79 17.02 -25.46
CA VAL A 13 12.60 16.72 -24.03
C VAL A 13 13.76 17.27 -23.19
N PRO A 14 13.51 17.85 -22.00
CA PRO A 14 14.57 18.27 -21.09
C PRO A 14 15.04 17.11 -20.22
N GLY A 15 16.12 16.45 -20.64
CA GLY A 15 16.97 15.60 -19.79
C GLY A 15 18.20 16.40 -19.35
N GLY A 16 18.22 16.87 -18.10
CA GLY A 16 19.37 17.54 -17.50
C GLY A 16 20.27 16.57 -16.75
N VAL A 17 21.57 16.64 -17.01
CA VAL A 17 22.65 16.01 -16.22
C VAL A 17 23.63 17.11 -15.80
N ALA A 18 23.96 17.15 -14.51
CA ALA A 18 25.14 17.77 -13.89
C ALA A 18 25.12 17.37 -12.40
N GLY A 19 26.13 16.92 -11.68
CA GLY A 19 27.59 16.80 -11.84
C GLY A 19 28.17 16.73 -10.40
N GLY A 20 29.19 15.90 -10.15
CA GLY A 20 29.89 15.87 -8.85
C GLY A 20 30.95 14.76 -8.74
N VAL A 21 32.21 15.15 -8.57
CA VAL A 21 33.42 14.34 -8.26
C VAL A 21 34.12 15.00 -7.05
N PRO A 22 35.22 14.50 -6.42
CA PRO A 22 35.67 13.15 -6.03
C PRO A 22 36.17 13.08 -4.54
N GLY A 23 36.33 11.88 -3.97
CA GLY A 23 37.30 11.61 -2.86
C GLY A 23 36.75 11.30 -1.45
N GLY A 24 37.03 10.08 -0.97
CA GLY A 24 36.83 9.63 0.42
C GLY A 24 37.32 8.19 0.62
N ILE A 25 38.16 7.97 1.63
CA ILE A 25 39.00 6.79 1.85
C ILE A 25 38.29 5.56 2.47
N VAL A 26 38.94 4.41 2.24
CA VAL A 26 38.79 3.04 2.78
C VAL A 26 38.21 2.90 4.20
N GLY A 27 37.24 1.99 4.35
CA GLY A 27 37.03 1.21 5.57
C GLY A 27 35.57 0.96 5.98
N GLY A 28 35.11 -0.30 5.93
CA GLY A 28 33.89 -0.72 6.65
C GLY A 28 33.05 -1.79 5.95
N VAL A 29 33.15 -3.02 6.44
CA VAL A 29 32.29 -4.17 6.10
C VAL A 29 30.83 -3.95 6.52
N LEU A 30 29.88 -4.37 5.67
CA LEU A 30 28.77 -5.28 6.01
C LEU A 30 27.83 -5.43 4.82
N GLY A 31 27.64 -6.68 4.39
CA GLY A 31 26.69 -7.04 3.35
C GLY A 31 25.27 -6.59 3.69
N GLY A 32 24.70 -5.78 2.81
CA GLY A 32 23.28 -5.64 2.65
C GLY A 32 23.00 -5.80 1.16
N VAL A 33 22.35 -6.89 0.77
CA VAL A 33 21.71 -6.92 -0.54
C VAL A 33 20.83 -5.69 -0.64
N PRO A 34 20.93 -4.86 -1.70
CA PRO A 34 19.86 -3.91 -1.97
C PRO A 34 18.61 -4.78 -2.09
N LYS A 35 17.65 -4.61 -1.18
CA LYS A 35 16.28 -5.01 -1.47
C LYS A 35 15.89 -4.11 -2.61
N GLU A 36 16.13 -4.59 -3.82
CA GLU A 36 15.69 -3.98 -5.07
C GLU A 36 14.25 -3.58 -4.83
N ALA A 37 14.06 -2.27 -4.64
CA ALA A 37 12.75 -1.72 -4.40
C ALA A 37 11.97 -2.07 -5.65
N ALA A 38 10.95 -2.91 -5.48
CA ALA A 38 10.05 -3.24 -6.57
C ALA A 38 9.65 -1.93 -7.27
N PRO A 39 9.54 -1.94 -8.62
CA PRO A 39 9.12 -0.75 -9.36
C PRO A 39 7.88 -0.16 -8.68
N PRO A 40 7.79 1.18 -8.58
CA PRO A 40 6.68 1.81 -7.89
C PRO A 40 5.38 1.23 -8.46
N PRO A 41 4.54 0.62 -7.61
CA PRO A 41 3.29 0.09 -8.10
C PRO A 41 2.50 1.23 -8.77
N PRO A 42 1.74 0.93 -9.84
CA PRO A 42 0.98 1.94 -10.56
C PRO A 42 0.18 2.80 -9.59
N ASP A 43 0.18 4.12 -9.79
CA ASP A 43 -0.26 5.18 -8.85
C ASP A 43 -1.69 5.04 -8.29
N LYS A 44 -2.47 4.06 -8.74
CA LYS A 44 -3.87 3.87 -8.34
C LYS A 44 -4.11 2.42 -7.94
N PRO A 45 -4.40 2.13 -6.66
CA PRO A 45 -4.67 0.77 -6.23
C PRO A 45 -5.97 0.26 -6.87
N VAL A 46 -5.92 -0.96 -7.38
CA VAL A 46 -7.03 -1.56 -8.12
C VAL A 46 -8.02 -2.16 -7.11
N ARG A 47 -9.32 -1.85 -7.24
CA ARG A 47 -10.33 -2.46 -6.36
C ARG A 47 -10.46 -3.94 -6.68
N VAL A 48 -10.52 -4.76 -5.63
CA VAL A 48 -10.81 -6.19 -5.76
C VAL A 48 -12.23 -6.37 -6.33
N GLY A 49 -12.33 -6.93 -7.53
CA GLY A 49 -13.59 -7.19 -8.25
C GLY A 49 -13.33 -7.60 -9.71
N GLY A 50 -14.22 -8.41 -10.30
CA GLY A 50 -14.08 -8.88 -11.69
C GLY A 50 -13.05 -10.02 -11.85
N GLN A 51 -11.99 -9.80 -12.63
CA GLN A 51 -10.96 -10.78 -12.97
C GLN A 51 -9.84 -10.92 -11.92
N ILE A 52 -9.91 -10.13 -10.83
CA ILE A 52 -8.87 -10.09 -9.79
C ILE A 52 -9.29 -10.99 -8.63
N LYS A 53 -8.52 -12.06 -8.41
CA LYS A 53 -8.73 -12.96 -7.27
C LYS A 53 -8.48 -12.19 -5.98
N ALA A 54 -9.48 -12.16 -5.09
CA ALA A 54 -9.31 -11.57 -3.76
C ALA A 54 -8.14 -12.25 -3.04
N PRO A 55 -7.19 -11.49 -2.46
CA PRO A 55 -6.06 -12.11 -1.80
C PRO A 55 -6.52 -12.81 -0.53
N ARG A 56 -5.93 -13.98 -0.29
CA ARG A 56 -6.21 -14.77 0.91
C ARG A 56 -5.39 -14.21 2.06
N LYS A 57 -6.00 -14.17 3.25
CA LYS A 57 -5.30 -13.84 4.48
C LYS A 57 -4.32 -14.98 4.83
N VAL A 58 -3.02 -14.68 4.88
CA VAL A 58 -1.93 -15.62 5.18
C VAL A 58 -1.63 -15.62 6.67
N ARG A 59 -1.60 -14.43 7.27
CA ARG A 59 -1.40 -14.24 8.70
C ARG A 59 -2.41 -13.24 9.21
N ASP A 60 -3.13 -13.64 10.24
CA ASP A 60 -4.11 -12.81 10.89
C ASP A 60 -3.95 -12.87 12.38
N GLN A 61 -3.80 -11.70 12.97
CA GLN A 61 -3.75 -11.53 14.41
C GLN A 61 -5.08 -10.95 14.84
N PRO A 62 -5.79 -11.58 15.79
CA PRO A 62 -7.04 -11.03 16.28
C PRO A 62 -6.81 -9.63 16.84
N PRO A 63 -7.78 -8.72 16.70
CA PRO A 63 -7.65 -7.38 17.23
C PRO A 63 -7.52 -7.41 18.75
N ALA A 64 -6.57 -6.63 19.27
CA ALA A 64 -6.45 -6.43 20.71
C ALA A 64 -7.68 -5.67 21.20
N TYR A 65 -8.46 -6.28 22.10
CA TYR A 65 -9.65 -5.65 22.65
C TYR A 65 -9.22 -4.59 23.67
N PRO A 66 -9.50 -3.29 23.43
CA PRO A 66 -9.03 -2.24 24.32
C PRO A 66 -9.80 -2.28 25.65
N ASP A 67 -9.11 -2.07 26.76
CA ASP A 67 -9.71 -2.22 28.10
C ASP A 67 -10.86 -1.25 28.34
N VAL A 68 -10.79 -0.04 27.78
CA VAL A 68 -11.89 0.94 27.80
C VAL A 68 -13.14 0.37 27.13
N ALA A 69 -13.00 -0.31 25.99
CA ALA A 69 -14.13 -0.93 25.30
C ALA A 69 -14.66 -2.16 26.05
N LYS A 70 -13.79 -2.93 26.73
CA LYS A 70 -14.22 -4.05 27.59
C LYS A 70 -15.03 -3.54 28.79
N GLN A 71 -14.53 -2.52 29.48
CA GLN A 71 -15.19 -1.91 30.63
C GLN A 71 -16.54 -1.29 30.24
N ALA A 72 -16.60 -0.65 29.08
CA ALA A 72 -17.83 -0.09 28.51
C ALA A 72 -18.75 -1.15 27.87
N ARG A 73 -18.35 -2.43 27.85
CA ARG A 73 -19.06 -3.54 27.18
C ARG A 73 -19.43 -3.26 25.72
N VAL A 74 -18.53 -2.59 25.01
CA VAL A 74 -18.76 -2.14 23.63
C VAL A 74 -18.40 -3.27 22.68
N GLU A 75 -19.41 -3.94 22.14
CA GLU A 75 -19.29 -4.95 21.09
C GLU A 75 -19.72 -4.39 19.74
N GLY A 76 -19.29 -5.03 18.65
CA GLY A 76 -19.76 -4.62 17.34
C GLY A 76 -18.85 -5.03 16.19
N VAL A 77 -19.13 -4.44 15.04
CA VAL A 77 -18.42 -4.72 13.80
C VAL A 77 -17.82 -3.42 13.28
N VAL A 78 -16.52 -3.45 13.01
CA VAL A 78 -15.77 -2.36 12.38
C VAL A 78 -15.48 -2.76 10.93
N VAL A 79 -15.90 -1.92 10.00
CA VAL A 79 -15.68 -2.05 8.56
C VAL A 79 -14.56 -1.09 8.17
N LEU A 80 -13.50 -1.65 7.61
CA LEU A 80 -12.29 -0.96 7.22
C LEU A 80 -12.08 -1.12 5.70
N GLU A 81 -11.54 -0.11 5.05
CA GLU A 81 -10.93 -0.23 3.72
C GLU A 81 -9.43 -0.39 3.94
N ALA A 82 -8.83 -1.44 3.37
CA ALA A 82 -7.40 -1.72 3.49
C ALA A 82 -6.77 -1.77 2.10
N VAL A 83 -5.63 -1.07 1.97
CA VAL A 83 -4.79 -1.10 0.76
C VAL A 83 -3.66 -2.10 0.99
N ILE A 84 -3.67 -3.17 0.22
CA ILE A 84 -2.67 -4.23 0.25
C ILE A 84 -1.67 -3.98 -0.87
N SER A 85 -0.40 -3.91 -0.51
CA SER A 85 0.73 -3.81 -1.44
C SER A 85 0.88 -5.06 -2.32
N PRO A 86 1.65 -4.97 -3.42
CA PRO A 86 1.97 -6.12 -4.25
C PRO A 86 2.63 -7.27 -3.48
N GLU A 87 3.32 -6.99 -2.38
CA GLU A 87 3.95 -8.00 -1.52
C GLU A 87 2.97 -8.65 -0.53
N GLY A 88 1.70 -8.24 -0.53
CA GLY A 88 0.67 -8.76 0.36
C GLY A 88 0.64 -8.10 1.75
N ARG A 89 1.40 -7.01 1.97
CA ARG A 89 1.35 -6.25 3.24
C ARG A 89 0.30 -5.15 3.18
N VAL A 90 -0.39 -4.92 4.28
CA VAL A 90 -1.29 -3.76 4.41
C VAL A 90 -0.45 -2.49 4.53
N THR A 91 -0.71 -1.51 3.67
CA THR A 91 0.02 -0.24 3.59
C THR A 91 -0.80 0.94 4.08
N ASP A 92 -2.10 0.91 3.82
CA ASP A 92 -3.05 1.93 4.28
C ASP A 92 -4.32 1.26 4.79
N VAL A 93 -4.94 1.87 5.82
CA VAL A 93 -6.20 1.40 6.40
C VAL A 93 -7.05 2.60 6.75
N LYS A 94 -8.28 2.61 6.26
CA LYS A 94 -9.28 3.64 6.51
C LYS A 94 -10.52 3.04 7.15
N VAL A 95 -11.03 3.66 8.21
CA VAL A 95 -12.30 3.27 8.82
C VAL A 95 -13.45 3.78 7.94
N LEU A 96 -14.29 2.85 7.49
CA LEU A 96 -15.52 3.18 6.76
C LEU A 96 -16.71 3.27 7.71
N ARG A 97 -16.77 2.38 8.70
CA ARG A 97 -17.84 2.32 9.70
C ARG A 97 -17.33 1.61 10.94
N GLY A 98 -17.63 2.10 12.13
CA GLY A 98 -17.18 1.45 13.34
C GLY A 98 -17.60 2.20 14.59
N SER A 99 -16.84 1.96 15.66
CA SER A 99 -17.03 2.60 16.96
C SER A 99 -15.71 3.25 17.36
N PRO A 100 -15.67 4.52 17.78
CA PRO A 100 -14.42 5.22 18.13
C PRO A 100 -13.56 4.48 19.16
N LEU A 101 -14.19 3.66 20.00
CA LEU A 101 -13.52 2.86 21.03
C LEU A 101 -12.88 1.56 20.48
N LEU A 102 -13.28 1.12 19.29
CA LEU A 102 -12.81 -0.11 18.63
C LEU A 102 -11.97 0.18 17.39
N ASP A 103 -12.14 1.35 16.78
CA ASP A 103 -11.55 1.70 15.48
C ASP A 103 -10.02 1.60 15.50
N ASP A 104 -9.36 2.17 16.50
CA ASP A 104 -7.88 2.13 16.59
C ASP A 104 -7.34 0.70 16.73
N SER A 105 -7.95 -0.10 17.62
CA SER A 105 -7.62 -1.52 17.77
C SER A 105 -7.85 -2.31 16.48
N ALA A 106 -8.93 -2.01 15.76
CA ALA A 106 -9.24 -2.67 14.50
C ALA A 106 -8.20 -2.30 13.42
N VAL A 107 -7.83 -1.02 13.32
CA VAL A 107 -6.80 -0.53 12.39
C VAL A 107 -5.45 -1.19 12.69
N ASN A 108 -5.02 -1.22 13.95
CA ASN A 108 -3.74 -1.81 14.34
C ASN A 108 -3.68 -3.32 14.06
N ALA A 109 -4.79 -4.02 14.27
CA ALA A 109 -4.91 -5.44 13.93
C ALA A 109 -4.75 -5.66 12.43
N VAL A 110 -5.51 -4.93 11.61
CA VAL A 110 -5.49 -5.08 10.15
C VAL A 110 -4.14 -4.68 9.56
N LYS A 111 -3.47 -3.65 10.08
CA LYS A 111 -2.10 -3.29 9.68
C LYS A 111 -1.08 -4.41 9.91
N SER A 112 -1.32 -5.26 10.90
CA SER A 112 -0.46 -6.41 11.22
C SER A 112 -0.75 -7.65 10.37
N TRP A 113 -1.83 -7.63 9.58
CA TRP A 113 -2.21 -8.76 8.74
C TRP A 113 -1.35 -8.84 7.49
N VAL A 114 -1.12 -10.08 7.05
CA VAL A 114 -0.42 -10.38 5.81
C VAL A 114 -1.37 -11.17 4.92
N TYR A 115 -1.43 -10.74 3.68
CA TYR A 115 -2.24 -11.30 2.62
C TYR A 115 -1.35 -11.93 1.54
N THR A 116 -1.93 -12.78 0.69
CA THR A 116 -1.22 -13.25 -0.49
C THR A 116 -1.04 -12.10 -1.49
N PRO A 117 0.10 -12.02 -2.20
CA PRO A 117 0.25 -11.13 -3.35
C PRO A 117 -0.92 -11.27 -4.32
N THR A 118 -1.48 -10.14 -4.77
CA THR A 118 -2.50 -10.17 -5.81
C THR A 118 -1.82 -9.93 -7.15
N LEU A 119 -2.03 -10.86 -8.08
CA LEU A 119 -1.48 -10.77 -9.42
C LEU A 119 -2.59 -10.35 -10.39
N LEU A 120 -2.31 -9.34 -11.19
CA LEU A 120 -3.11 -8.95 -12.37
C LEU A 120 -2.26 -9.22 -13.60
N ASN A 121 -2.72 -10.11 -14.48
CA ASN A 121 -1.97 -10.55 -15.67
C ASN A 121 -0.55 -11.07 -15.36
N GLY A 122 -0.37 -11.75 -14.22
CA GLY A 122 0.93 -12.24 -13.76
C GLY A 122 1.81 -11.19 -13.08
N VAL A 123 1.38 -9.93 -13.02
CA VAL A 123 2.11 -8.82 -12.39
C VAL A 123 1.54 -8.55 -10.99
N PRO A 124 2.39 -8.47 -9.94
CA PRO A 124 1.96 -8.03 -8.61
C PRO A 124 1.40 -6.61 -8.63
N VAL A 125 0.17 -6.42 -8.14
CA VAL A 125 -0.49 -5.11 -8.10
C VAL A 125 -1.01 -4.79 -6.70
N PRO A 126 -1.00 -3.49 -6.31
CA PRO A 126 -1.66 -3.07 -5.09
C PRO A 126 -3.18 -3.17 -5.25
N VAL A 127 -3.85 -3.63 -4.20
CA VAL A 127 -5.30 -3.80 -4.22
C VAL A 127 -5.98 -3.15 -3.02
N VAL A 128 -7.17 -2.58 -3.26
CA VAL A 128 -8.04 -2.09 -2.20
C VAL A 128 -9.13 -3.11 -1.92
N MET A 129 -9.31 -3.45 -0.65
CA MET A 129 -10.39 -4.34 -0.20
C MET A 129 -11.11 -3.81 1.04
N THR A 130 -12.36 -4.24 1.22
CA THR A 130 -13.10 -4.01 2.44
C THR A 130 -12.90 -5.18 3.40
N VAL A 131 -12.51 -4.85 4.63
CA VAL A 131 -12.21 -5.77 5.72
C VAL A 131 -13.18 -5.54 6.86
N THR A 132 -13.77 -6.63 7.36
CA THR A 132 -14.71 -6.58 8.47
C THR A 132 -14.08 -7.22 9.70
N VAL A 133 -14.01 -6.48 10.79
CA VAL A 133 -13.47 -6.92 12.09
C VAL A 133 -14.60 -6.97 13.09
N SER A 134 -14.86 -8.13 13.68
CA SER A 134 -15.86 -8.32 14.72
C SER A 134 -15.23 -8.32 16.11
N PHE A 135 -15.79 -7.53 17.02
CA PHE A 135 -15.47 -7.51 18.44
C PHE A 135 -16.65 -8.10 19.20
N LYS A 136 -16.39 -9.17 19.93
CA LYS A 136 -17.36 -9.85 20.80
C LYS A 136 -16.71 -10.08 22.16
N LEU A 137 -17.45 -9.78 23.22
CA LEU A 137 -17.10 -10.15 24.58
C LEU A 137 -17.53 -11.61 24.77
N SER A 138 -16.55 -12.49 24.98
CA SER A 138 -16.80 -13.87 25.40
C SER A 138 -16.75 -14.00 26.91
#